data_AF-A0A958KC07-F1
#
_entry.id   AF-A0A958KC07-F1
#
_cell.length_a   1.000
_cell.length_b   1.000
_cell.length_c   1.000
_cell.angle_alpha   90.00
_cell.angle_beta   90.00
_cell.angle_gamma   90.00
#
_symmetry.space_group_name_H-M   'P 1'
#
loop_
_entity.id
_entity.type
_entity.pdbx_description
1 polymer ?
#
loop_
_entity_poly.entity_id
_entity_poly.type
_entity_poly.pdbx_seq_one_letter_code
_entity_poly.pdbx_strand_id
1 'polypeptide(L)'
;LYQRWILKRKLQHLHTIDKIIENGSVQAAQQALKEAFILNDRRYQPSLLSSVFNYNMAALGRVVNFAEKHSGRLEGLPLVEGLFQSRQELNQSYLEALDAGARIKRRRKEHGKSLPAWGQEELRNKITSIKDQLTTNSRTLEDQIESLIEAACQRSEETEITYH
;
A
#
# COMPACT_ATOMS: atom_id res chain seq x y z
N LEU A 1 -6.72 14.00 12.73
CA LEU A 1 -7.86 14.58 11.97
C LEU A 1 -7.62 14.56 10.46
N TYR A 2 -6.51 15.11 9.97
CA TYR A 2 -6.16 15.13 8.54
C TYR A 2 -6.17 13.75 7.83
N GLN A 3 -5.57 12.72 8.43
CA GLN A 3 -5.51 11.38 7.80
C GLN A 3 -6.86 10.68 7.70
N ARG A 4 -7.73 10.84 8.71
CA ARG A 4 -9.11 10.33 8.65
C ARG A 4 -9.89 11.00 7.52
N TRP A 5 -9.63 12.28 7.27
CA TRP A 5 -10.22 13.01 6.15
C TRP A 5 -9.72 12.50 4.79
N ILE A 6 -8.41 12.24 4.64
CA ILE A 6 -7.85 11.61 3.43
C ILE A 6 -8.52 10.26 3.18
N LEU A 7 -8.59 9.40 4.20
CA LEU A 7 -9.17 8.07 4.06
C LEU A 7 -10.66 8.13 3.69
N LYS A 8 -11.42 9.06 4.27
CA LYS A 8 -12.82 9.31 3.89
C LYS A 8 -12.95 9.74 2.42
N ARG A 9 -12.10 10.67 1.97
CA ARG A 9 -12.11 11.14 0.57
C ARG A 9 -11.70 10.03 -0.39
N LYS A 10 -10.74 9.20 -0.01
CA LYS A 10 -10.29 8.03 -0.78
C LYS A 10 -11.36 6.94 -0.86
N LEU A 11 -12.12 6.69 0.22
CA LEU A 11 -13.28 5.80 0.18
C LEU A 11 -14.36 6.30 -0.79
N GLN A 12 -14.64 7.60 -0.80
CA GLN A 12 -15.55 8.19 -1.80
C GLN A 12 -15.03 8.01 -3.23
N HIS A 13 -13.72 8.09 -3.42
CA HIS A 13 -13.09 7.85 -4.72
C HIS A 13 -13.27 6.41 -5.20
N LEU A 14 -13.23 5.39 -4.30
CA LEU A 14 -13.55 4.01 -4.69
C LEU A 14 -14.99 3.86 -5.21
N HIS A 15 -15.97 4.55 -4.63
CA HIS A 15 -17.33 4.56 -5.18
C HIS A 15 -17.41 5.21 -6.56
N THR A 16 -16.60 6.24 -6.81
CA THR A 16 -16.48 6.84 -8.14
C THR A 16 -15.88 5.84 -9.13
N ILE A 17 -14.85 5.08 -8.72
CA ILE A 17 -14.26 4.02 -9.54
C ILE A 17 -15.31 2.96 -9.88
N ASP A 18 -16.09 2.51 -8.91
CA ASP A 18 -17.16 1.52 -9.13
C ASP A 18 -18.12 1.99 -10.25
N LYS A 19 -18.53 3.28 -10.23
CA LYS A 19 -19.36 3.87 -11.30
C LYS A 19 -18.65 3.97 -12.65
N ILE A 20 -17.36 4.27 -12.68
CA ILE A 20 -16.57 4.35 -13.92
C ILE A 20 -16.47 2.96 -14.56
N ILE A 21 -16.22 1.93 -13.75
CA ILE A 21 -16.18 0.53 -14.18
C ILE A 21 -17.56 0.10 -14.71
N GLU A 22 -18.64 0.48 -14.04
CA GLU A 22 -20.02 0.23 -14.49
C GLU A 22 -20.30 0.83 -15.88
N ASN A 23 -19.89 2.09 -16.09
CA ASN A 23 -20.06 2.83 -17.36
C ASN A 23 -19.20 2.29 -18.53
N GLY A 24 -18.26 1.38 -18.27
CA GLY A 24 -17.52 0.66 -19.32
C GLY A 24 -16.39 1.43 -20.00
N SER A 25 -15.99 2.59 -19.47
CA SER A 25 -14.83 3.33 -20.00
C SER A 25 -13.52 2.76 -19.46
N VAL A 26 -12.86 1.92 -20.26
CA VAL A 26 -11.59 1.25 -19.91
C VAL A 26 -10.50 2.26 -19.52
N GLN A 27 -10.29 3.29 -20.34
CA GLN A 27 -9.23 4.27 -20.11
C GLN A 27 -9.46 5.10 -18.84
N ALA A 28 -10.72 5.49 -18.57
CA ALA A 28 -11.05 6.22 -17.36
C ALA A 28 -10.93 5.33 -16.12
N ALA A 29 -11.33 4.05 -16.22
CA ALA A 29 -11.18 3.08 -15.14
C ALA A 29 -9.70 2.83 -14.81
N GLN A 30 -8.87 2.63 -15.84
CA GLN A 30 -7.42 2.45 -15.70
C GLN A 30 -6.78 3.62 -14.95
N GLN A 31 -7.04 4.86 -15.38
CA GLN A 31 -6.48 6.05 -14.73
C GLN A 31 -6.95 6.17 -13.27
N ALA A 32 -8.24 5.95 -13.02
CA ALA A 32 -8.79 6.05 -11.67
C ALA A 32 -8.23 4.95 -10.75
N LEU A 33 -8.01 3.74 -11.25
CA LEU A 33 -7.40 2.64 -10.50
C LEU A 33 -5.92 2.93 -10.16
N LYS A 34 -5.14 3.50 -11.09
CA LYS A 34 -3.73 3.91 -10.81
C LYS A 34 -3.66 4.90 -9.64
N GLU A 35 -4.62 5.82 -9.53
CA GLU A 35 -4.68 6.82 -8.47
C GLU A 35 -5.34 6.33 -7.17
N ALA A 36 -5.92 5.13 -7.16
CA ALA A 36 -6.70 4.64 -6.04
C ALA A 36 -5.84 4.42 -4.79
N PHE A 37 -4.62 3.90 -4.95
CA PHE A 37 -3.81 3.38 -3.85
C PHE A 37 -3.21 4.46 -2.94
N ILE A 38 -3.00 4.10 -1.67
CA ILE A 38 -2.34 4.94 -0.67
C ILE A 38 -1.00 4.29 -0.32
N LEU A 39 0.06 4.75 -0.99
CA LEU A 39 1.41 4.23 -0.79
C LEU A 39 2.25 5.19 0.06
N ASN A 40 2.24 6.49 -0.20
CA ASN A 40 3.24 7.42 0.34
C ASN A 40 2.87 8.17 1.64
N ASP A 41 1.84 7.77 2.38
CA ASP A 41 1.63 8.36 3.71
C ASP A 41 2.65 7.75 4.70
N ARG A 42 3.45 8.60 5.34
CA ARG A 42 4.52 8.20 6.28
C ARG A 42 4.15 8.50 7.73
N ARG A 43 2.94 9.02 7.98
CA ARG A 43 2.54 9.58 9.28
C ARG A 43 1.59 8.66 10.03
N TYR A 44 1.73 7.35 9.93
CA TYR A 44 0.70 6.46 10.46
C TYR A 44 0.67 6.42 11.98
N GLN A 45 -0.52 6.71 12.53
CA GLN A 45 -0.88 6.26 13.85
C GLN A 45 -1.15 4.74 13.78
N PRO A 46 -0.83 3.96 14.82
CA PRO A 46 -1.09 2.51 14.84
C PRO A 46 -2.53 2.16 14.43
N SER A 47 -3.49 2.95 14.92
CA SER A 47 -4.92 2.77 14.64
C SER A 47 -5.32 2.92 13.17
N LEU A 48 -4.48 3.52 12.33
CA LEU A 48 -4.78 3.77 10.91
C LEU A 48 -4.12 2.75 9.97
N LEU A 49 -3.16 1.97 10.44
CA LEU A 49 -2.44 1.00 9.60
C LEU A 49 -3.41 -0.02 8.99
N SER A 50 -4.24 -0.64 9.83
CA SER A 50 -5.23 -1.62 9.35
C SER A 50 -6.26 -0.98 8.41
N SER A 51 -6.65 0.28 8.65
CA SER A 51 -7.59 0.97 7.76
C SER A 51 -6.99 1.24 6.37
N VAL A 52 -5.71 1.62 6.30
CA VAL A 52 -5.01 1.86 5.03
C VAL A 52 -4.75 0.55 4.30
N PHE A 53 -4.35 -0.50 5.02
CA PHE A 53 -4.23 -1.84 4.46
C PHE A 53 -5.55 -2.32 3.86
N ASN A 54 -6.64 -2.30 4.63
CA ASN A 54 -7.96 -2.71 4.17
C ASN A 54 -8.44 -1.87 2.97
N TYR A 55 -8.14 -0.57 2.97
CA TYR A 55 -8.44 0.30 1.83
C TYR A 55 -7.69 -0.12 0.57
N ASN A 56 -6.38 -0.37 0.66
CA ASN A 56 -5.58 -0.80 -0.48
C ASN A 56 -6.01 -2.19 -0.99
N MET A 57 -6.36 -3.12 -0.09
CA MET A 57 -6.95 -4.40 -0.46
C MET A 57 -8.32 -4.25 -1.15
N ALA A 58 -9.15 -3.30 -0.70
CA ALA A 58 -10.41 -3.00 -1.36
C ALA A 58 -10.20 -2.41 -2.76
N ALA A 59 -9.20 -1.53 -2.93
CA ALA A 59 -8.80 -1.00 -4.24
C ALA A 59 -8.30 -2.11 -5.17
N LEU A 60 -7.50 -3.04 -4.66
CA LEU A 60 -7.04 -4.21 -5.39
C LEU A 60 -8.22 -5.10 -5.83
N GLY A 61 -9.22 -5.29 -4.96
CA GLY A 61 -10.45 -5.99 -5.33
C GLY A 61 -11.21 -5.32 -6.49
N ARG A 62 -11.11 -3.99 -6.66
CA ARG A 62 -11.69 -3.32 -7.85
C ARG A 62 -10.90 -3.63 -9.11
N VAL A 63 -9.59 -3.78 -9.02
CA VAL A 63 -8.76 -4.24 -10.16
C VAL A 63 -9.19 -5.65 -10.59
N VAL A 64 -9.44 -6.55 -9.63
CA VAL A 64 -9.94 -7.90 -9.90
C VAL A 64 -11.31 -7.85 -10.60
N ASN A 65 -12.28 -7.14 -10.02
CA ASN A 65 -13.61 -6.99 -10.62
C ASN A 65 -13.56 -6.38 -12.02
N PHE A 66 -12.66 -5.42 -12.24
CA PHE A 66 -12.45 -4.81 -13.54
C PHE A 66 -11.88 -5.81 -14.55
N ALA A 67 -10.85 -6.57 -14.16
CA ALA A 67 -10.25 -7.60 -15.00
C ALA A 67 -11.28 -8.69 -15.38
N GLU A 68 -12.08 -9.15 -14.43
CA GLU A 68 -13.14 -10.14 -14.67
C GLU A 68 -14.18 -9.62 -15.68
N LYS A 69 -14.60 -8.36 -15.55
CA LYS A 69 -15.58 -7.75 -16.47
C LYS A 69 -15.06 -7.58 -17.89
N HIS A 70 -13.75 -7.48 -18.07
CA HIS A 70 -13.10 -7.19 -19.35
C HIS A 70 -12.23 -8.33 -19.89
N SER A 71 -12.31 -9.53 -19.29
CA SER A 71 -11.48 -10.69 -19.62
C SER A 71 -9.97 -10.36 -19.60
N GLY A 72 -9.56 -9.52 -18.65
CA GLY A 72 -8.18 -9.13 -18.42
C GLY A 72 -7.42 -10.16 -17.61
N ARG A 73 -6.09 -10.11 -17.65
CA ARG A 73 -5.24 -11.00 -16.87
C ARG A 73 -4.86 -10.37 -15.53
N LEU A 74 -4.75 -11.19 -14.49
CA LEU A 74 -4.34 -10.79 -13.14
C LEU A 74 -2.92 -11.30 -12.82
N GLU A 75 -2.01 -11.17 -13.80
CA GLU A 75 -0.61 -11.53 -13.64
C GLU A 75 0.03 -10.68 -12.52
N GLY A 76 0.68 -11.34 -11.56
CA GLY A 76 1.33 -10.65 -10.44
C GLY A 76 0.42 -10.26 -9.27
N LEU A 77 -0.89 -10.58 -9.29
CA LEU A 77 -1.80 -10.29 -8.17
C LEU A 77 -1.27 -10.82 -6.81
N PRO A 78 -0.84 -12.10 -6.67
CA PRO A 78 -0.34 -12.61 -5.39
C PRO A 78 0.92 -11.88 -4.89
N LEU A 79 1.75 -11.38 -5.82
CA LEU A 79 2.93 -10.61 -5.49
C LEU A 79 2.54 -9.24 -4.91
N VAL A 80 1.58 -8.55 -5.51
CA VAL A 80 1.04 -7.28 -5.02
C VAL A 80 0.42 -7.44 -3.62
N GLU A 81 -0.33 -8.51 -3.39
CA GLU A 81 -0.88 -8.82 -2.06
C GLU A 81 0.22 -9.04 -1.01
N GLY A 82 1.23 -9.84 -1.35
CA GLY A 82 2.39 -10.08 -0.48
C GLY A 82 3.16 -8.79 -0.17
N LEU A 83 3.31 -7.89 -1.14
CA LEU A 83 3.94 -6.59 -0.95
C LEU A 83 3.14 -5.68 0.00
N PHE A 84 1.79 -5.72 -0.05
CA PHE A 84 0.94 -5.00 0.90
C PHE A 84 1.03 -5.56 2.32
N GLN A 85 1.09 -6.88 2.47
CA GLN A 85 1.30 -7.54 3.77
C GLN A 85 2.67 -7.15 4.34
N SER A 86 3.74 -7.29 3.56
CA SER A 86 5.08 -6.86 3.96
C SER A 86 5.13 -5.37 4.34
N ARG A 87 4.40 -4.52 3.60
CA ARG A 87 4.28 -3.10 3.95
C ARG A 87 3.63 -2.88 5.32
N GLN A 88 2.59 -3.64 5.64
CA GLN A 88 1.91 -3.55 6.94
C GLN A 88 2.87 -3.93 8.08
N GLU A 89 3.62 -5.02 7.92
CA GLU A 89 4.62 -5.49 8.88
C GLU A 89 5.76 -4.49 9.09
N LEU A 90 6.27 -3.89 8.00
CA LEU A 90 7.31 -2.87 8.06
C LEU A 90 6.83 -1.62 8.80
N ASN A 91 5.60 -1.17 8.53
CA ASN A 91 5.02 -0.03 9.24
C ASN A 91 4.80 -0.34 10.73
N GLN A 92 4.35 -1.55 11.07
CA GLN A 92 4.21 -1.97 12.46
C GLN A 92 5.58 -1.98 13.17
N SER A 93 6.59 -2.59 12.55
CA SER A 93 7.97 -2.64 13.06
C SER A 93 8.55 -1.24 13.26
N TYR A 94 8.24 -0.30 12.35
CA TYR A 94 8.65 1.10 12.45
C TYR A 94 8.09 1.77 13.71
N LEU A 95 6.78 1.61 13.96
CA LEU A 95 6.11 2.19 15.12
C LEU A 95 6.61 1.57 16.43
N GLU A 96 6.82 0.26 16.45
CA GLU A 96 7.39 -0.44 17.61
C GLU A 96 8.81 0.04 17.93
N ALA A 97 9.66 0.24 16.90
CA ALA A 97 11.01 0.77 17.08
C ALA A 97 10.99 2.20 17.66
N LEU A 98 10.07 3.05 17.20
CA LEU A 98 9.89 4.40 17.75
C LEU A 98 9.45 4.38 19.21
N ASP A 99 8.44 3.55 19.52
CA ASP A 99 7.89 3.45 20.87
C ASP A 99 8.89 2.82 21.85
N ALA A 100 9.62 1.78 21.44
CA ALA A 100 10.70 1.21 22.23
C ALA A 100 11.78 2.26 22.54
N GLY A 101 12.21 3.03 21.54
CA GLY A 101 13.16 4.12 21.72
C GLY A 101 12.66 5.20 22.69
N ALA A 102 11.38 5.58 22.60
CA ALA A 102 10.75 6.54 23.50
C ALA A 102 10.70 6.01 24.95
N ARG A 103 10.26 4.75 25.14
CA ARG A 103 10.20 4.08 26.46
C ARG A 103 11.58 4.00 27.13
N ILE A 104 12.61 3.60 26.38
CA ILE A 104 13.99 3.52 26.90
C ILE A 104 14.49 4.90 27.33
N LYS A 105 14.30 5.93 26.49
CA LYS A 105 14.70 7.31 26.81
C LYS A 105 13.99 7.83 28.05
N ARG A 106 12.68 7.60 28.16
CA ARG A 106 11.87 8.01 29.33
C ARG A 106 12.38 7.36 30.61
N ARG A 107 12.54 6.02 30.62
CA ARG A 107 13.02 5.26 31.78
C ARG A 107 14.41 5.72 32.23
N ARG A 108 15.34 5.98 31.30
CA ARG A 108 16.66 6.47 31.69
C ARG A 108 16.62 7.88 32.29
N LYS A 109 15.80 8.77 31.72
CA LYS A 109 15.59 10.12 32.23
C LYS A 109 15.00 10.11 33.65
N GLU A 110 14.07 9.20 33.94
CA GLU A 110 13.51 8.98 35.29
C GLU A 110 14.60 8.60 36.32
N HIS A 111 15.69 7.95 35.88
CA HIS A 111 16.86 7.63 36.70
C HIS A 111 18.00 8.66 36.59
N GLY A 112 17.76 9.84 36.02
CA GLY A 112 18.78 10.87 35.83
C GLY A 112 19.89 10.51 34.83
N LYS A 113 19.70 9.47 34.02
CA LYS A 113 20.67 8.97 33.05
C LYS A 113 20.26 9.32 31.62
N SER A 114 21.24 9.52 30.75
CA SER A 114 21.03 9.62 29.31
C SER A 114 21.20 8.25 28.62
N LEU A 115 20.67 8.13 27.40
CA LEU A 115 20.97 7.00 26.52
C LEU A 115 22.41 7.15 26.03
N PRO A 116 23.26 6.11 26.10
CA PRO A 116 24.65 6.22 25.68
C PRO A 116 24.70 6.38 24.16
N ALA A 117 25.80 6.96 23.64
CA ALA A 117 25.92 7.27 22.22
C ALA A 117 25.68 6.05 21.31
N TRP A 118 26.29 4.90 21.64
CA TRP A 118 26.10 3.66 20.89
C TRP A 118 24.63 3.21 20.81
N GLY A 119 23.86 3.38 21.89
CA GLY A 119 22.45 2.98 21.91
C GLY A 119 21.54 3.97 21.15
N GLN A 120 21.94 5.24 21.05
CA GLN A 120 21.27 6.21 20.18
C GLN A 120 21.53 5.88 18.71
N GLU A 121 22.76 5.51 18.38
CA GLU A 121 23.18 5.14 17.03
C GLU A 121 22.49 3.85 16.57
N GLU A 122 22.45 2.81 17.40
CA GLU A 122 21.77 1.56 17.09
C GLU A 122 20.28 1.77 16.79
N LEU A 123 19.57 2.53 17.64
CA LEU A 123 18.17 2.89 17.41
C LEU A 123 18.00 3.67 16.10
N ARG A 124 18.91 4.62 15.82
CA ARG A 124 18.87 5.43 14.60
C ARG A 124 19.07 4.53 13.37
N ASN A 125 20.05 3.65 13.39
CA ASN A 125 20.36 2.75 12.28
C ASN A 125 19.20 1.79 12.01
N LYS A 126 18.59 1.23 13.06
CA LYS A 126 17.38 0.40 12.94
C LYS A 126 16.23 1.16 12.28
N ILE A 127 15.94 2.38 12.75
CA ILE A 127 14.86 3.23 12.21
C ILE A 127 15.14 3.59 10.74
N THR A 128 16.38 3.93 10.40
CA THR A 128 16.77 4.25 9.01
C THR A 128 16.62 3.04 8.11
N SER A 129 17.10 1.86 8.53
CA SER A 129 16.98 0.62 7.76
C SER A 129 15.51 0.28 7.44
N ILE A 130 14.60 0.40 8.42
CA ILE A 130 13.16 0.16 8.17
C ILE A 130 12.57 1.19 7.19
N LYS A 131 13.00 2.46 7.25
CA LYS A 131 12.55 3.50 6.30
C LYS A 131 13.03 3.22 4.88
N ASP A 132 14.24 2.70 4.73
CA ASP A 132 14.80 2.34 3.42
C ASP A 132 14.01 1.16 2.84
N GLN A 133 13.72 0.14 3.65
CA GLN A 133 12.84 -0.97 3.26
C GLN A 133 11.44 -0.52 2.86
N LEU A 134 10.81 0.39 3.62
CA LEU A 134 9.52 0.98 3.27
C LEU A 134 9.55 1.75 1.94
N THR A 135 10.67 2.41 1.65
CA THR A 135 10.87 3.16 0.40
C THR A 135 11.03 2.22 -0.78
N THR A 136 11.84 1.16 -0.65
CA THR A 136 11.97 0.12 -1.66
C THR A 136 10.64 -0.57 -1.91
N ASN A 137 9.93 -0.98 -0.85
CA ASN A 137 8.60 -1.57 -0.96
C ASN A 137 7.58 -0.62 -1.62
N SER A 138 7.61 0.68 -1.34
CA SER A 138 6.77 1.67 -2.04
C SER A 138 6.99 1.64 -3.55
N ARG A 139 8.25 1.71 -4.00
CA ARG A 139 8.59 1.72 -5.43
C ARG A 139 8.17 0.41 -6.09
N THR A 140 8.49 -0.72 -5.47
CA THR A 140 8.07 -2.03 -5.99
C THR A 140 6.56 -2.15 -6.06
N LEU A 141 5.81 -1.63 -5.07
CA LEU A 141 4.34 -1.59 -5.15
C LEU A 141 3.86 -0.73 -6.30
N GLU A 142 4.41 0.46 -6.50
CA GLU A 142 4.06 1.35 -7.63
C GLU A 142 4.24 0.61 -8.97
N ASP A 143 5.41 0.01 -9.20
CA ASP A 143 5.73 -0.70 -10.44
C ASP A 143 4.82 -1.94 -10.66
N GLN A 144 4.57 -2.73 -9.61
CA GLN A 144 3.78 -3.96 -9.72
C GLN A 144 2.28 -3.67 -9.84
N ILE A 145 1.76 -2.63 -9.17
CA ILE A 145 0.37 -2.19 -9.33
C ILE A 145 0.14 -1.67 -10.74
N GLU A 146 1.06 -0.87 -11.27
CA GLU A 146 0.97 -0.38 -12.65
C GLU A 146 0.95 -1.54 -13.65
N SER A 147 1.89 -2.48 -13.51
CA SER A 147 1.96 -3.69 -14.35
C SER A 147 0.68 -4.53 -14.27
N LEU A 148 0.14 -4.72 -13.06
CA LEU A 148 -1.11 -5.47 -12.83
C LEU A 148 -2.30 -4.78 -13.50
N ILE A 149 -2.43 -3.45 -13.35
CA ILE A 149 -3.53 -2.69 -13.95
C ILE A 149 -3.42 -2.74 -15.48
N GLU A 150 -2.22 -2.64 -16.04
CA GLU A 150 -2.00 -2.75 -17.48
C GLU A 150 -2.38 -4.12 -18.03
N ALA A 151 -1.96 -5.20 -17.36
CA ALA A 151 -2.36 -6.56 -17.69
C ALA A 151 -3.89 -6.77 -17.58
N ALA A 152 -4.53 -6.14 -16.60
CA ALA A 152 -5.98 -6.18 -16.43
C ALA A 152 -6.74 -5.41 -17.52
N CYS A 153 -6.11 -4.42 -18.16
CA CYS A 153 -6.71 -3.63 -19.25
C CYS A 153 -6.47 -4.23 -20.63
N GLN A 154 -5.43 -5.04 -20.80
CA GLN A 154 -5.22 -5.80 -22.03
C GLN A 154 -6.31 -6.86 -22.13
N ARG A 155 -7.20 -6.72 -23.13
CA ARG A 155 -8.15 -7.78 -23.45
C ARG A 155 -7.34 -9.05 -23.71
N SER A 156 -7.75 -10.18 -23.13
CA SER A 156 -7.32 -11.44 -23.73
C SER A 156 -7.84 -11.42 -25.15
N GLU A 157 -6.95 -11.28 -26.14
CA GLU A 157 -7.25 -11.76 -27.47
C GLU A 157 -7.60 -13.23 -27.27
N GLU A 158 -8.91 -13.53 -27.26
CA GLU A 158 -9.35 -14.90 -27.47
C GLU A 158 -8.67 -15.31 -28.75
N THR A 159 -7.77 -16.29 -28.60
CA THR A 159 -7.20 -17.04 -29.69
C THR A 159 -8.41 -17.60 -30.40
N GLU A 160 -8.80 -16.95 -31.51
CA GLU A 160 -9.84 -17.44 -32.39
C GLU A 160 -9.38 -18.85 -32.78
N ILE A 161 -9.96 -19.88 -32.16
CA ILE A 161 -9.64 -21.26 -32.44
C ILE A 161 -10.24 -21.52 -33.82
N THR A 162 -9.48 -21.19 -34.86
CA THR A 162 -9.80 -21.54 -36.23
C THR A 162 -9.68 -23.06 -36.34
N TYR A 163 -10.81 -23.76 -36.25
CA TYR A 163 -10.89 -25.16 -36.66
C TYR A 163 -10.62 -25.22 -38.17
N HIS A 164 -9.46 -25.76 -38.53
CA HIS A 164 -9.15 -26.19 -39.91
C HIS A 164 -9.55 -27.66 -40.09
#